data_AF-I6B1L9-F1
#
_entry.id   AF-I6B1L9-F1
#
_cell.length_a   1.000
_cell.length_b   1.000
_cell.length_c   1.000
_cell.angle_alpha   90.00
_cell.angle_beta   90.00
_cell.angle_gamma   90.00
#
_symmetry.space_group_name_H-M   'P 1'
#
loop_
_entity.id
_entity.type
_entity.pdbx_description
1 polymer ?
#
loop_
_entity_poly.entity_id
_entity_poly.type
_entity_poly.pdbx_seq_one_letter_code
_entity_poly.pdbx_strand_id
1 'polypeptide(L)'
;MSQHTTRSYFPTDAKSRLVWANNHLTALEQLAGVLDIPAAWLTAAKVDLAHLVKFYQWRDQAAELAREYTQAIERAEWDLGGEPVITQPHDPATLGIDKTVTIPAGLYRRLFANIDVILQHPKCTAEVKRQLFILPPEPAAPDLLALSPAARAYFTGGEVILQGRLPKPARLWRVLVDRGDGAGTQVAGSIVGAKFTDHHELPEKPATWTYTVELRDKTDTPVGKVSVVSLTVWQGSADHGPEATGA
;
A
#
# COMPACT_ATOMS: atom_id res chain seq x y z
N MET A 1 -13.06 10.75 -32.61
CA MET A 1 -13.06 9.96 -31.36
C MET A 1 -11.69 10.10 -30.70
N SER A 2 -11.59 10.90 -29.63
CA SER A 2 -10.33 11.07 -28.89
C SER A 2 -10.12 9.83 -28.02
N GLN A 3 -9.23 8.93 -28.44
CA GLN A 3 -8.77 7.87 -27.55
C GLN A 3 -8.10 8.55 -26.37
N HIS A 4 -8.75 8.55 -25.20
CA HIS A 4 -8.06 8.77 -23.95
C HIS A 4 -6.92 7.76 -23.91
N THR A 5 -5.68 8.23 -24.01
CA THR A 5 -4.47 7.43 -23.92
C THR A 5 -4.38 6.84 -22.52
N THR A 6 -5.08 5.73 -22.28
CA THR A 6 -5.01 4.95 -21.05
C THR A 6 -3.74 4.12 -21.07
N ARG A 7 -2.62 4.80 -20.83
CA ARG A 7 -1.38 4.16 -20.43
C ARG A 7 -1.51 3.80 -18.95
N SER A 8 -1.30 2.54 -18.60
CA SER A 8 -1.47 2.05 -17.22
C SER A 8 -0.63 2.79 -16.19
N TYR A 9 0.48 3.39 -16.62
CA TYR A 9 1.40 4.17 -15.80
C TYR A 9 1.03 5.65 -15.68
N PHE A 10 0.14 6.16 -16.53
CA PHE A 10 -0.23 7.57 -16.52
C PHE A 10 -1.46 7.78 -15.65
N PRO A 11 -1.39 8.58 -14.57
CA PRO A 11 -2.49 8.71 -13.63
C PRO A 11 -3.77 9.30 -14.26
N THR A 12 -4.92 8.95 -13.71
CA THR A 12 -6.23 9.41 -14.23
C THR A 12 -6.65 10.75 -13.62
N ASP A 13 -6.34 10.99 -12.35
CA ASP A 13 -6.54 12.27 -11.69
C ASP A 13 -5.34 13.20 -11.91
N ALA A 14 -5.59 14.49 -11.91
CA ALA A 14 -4.59 15.44 -12.34
C ALA A 14 -3.61 15.89 -11.26
N LYS A 15 -3.96 15.75 -9.97
CA LYS A 15 -2.98 15.94 -8.89
C LYS A 15 -1.89 14.89 -9.01
N SER A 16 -2.28 13.63 -9.21
CA SER A 16 -1.34 12.54 -9.47
C SER A 16 -0.59 12.73 -10.79
N ARG A 17 -1.20 13.27 -11.86
CA ARG A 17 -0.48 13.59 -13.10
C ARG A 17 0.59 14.66 -12.92
N LEU A 18 0.36 15.68 -12.10
CA LEU A 18 1.36 16.68 -11.76
C LEU A 18 2.54 16.07 -11.00
N VAL A 19 2.25 15.25 -9.97
CA VAL A 19 3.27 14.52 -9.21
C VAL A 19 4.08 13.60 -10.12
N TRP A 20 3.39 12.82 -10.95
CA TRP A 20 4.01 11.94 -11.93
C TRP A 20 4.90 12.71 -12.92
N ALA A 21 4.43 13.82 -13.47
CA ALA A 21 5.19 14.62 -14.44
C ALA A 21 6.47 15.21 -13.83
N ASN A 22 6.39 15.73 -12.60
CA ASN A 22 7.56 16.24 -11.88
C ASN A 22 8.57 15.13 -11.58
N ASN A 23 8.11 14.01 -11.02
CA ASN A 23 8.96 12.87 -10.69
C ASN A 23 9.62 12.28 -11.94
N HIS A 24 8.86 12.13 -13.02
CA HIS A 24 9.36 11.63 -14.29
C HIS A 24 10.38 12.57 -14.92
N LEU A 25 10.14 13.89 -14.87
CA LEU A 25 11.09 14.91 -15.36
C LEU A 25 12.43 14.82 -14.63
N THR A 26 12.41 14.76 -13.29
CA THR A 26 13.63 14.63 -12.47
C THR A 26 14.35 13.31 -12.74
N ALA A 27 13.63 12.19 -12.81
CA ALA A 27 14.21 10.89 -13.09
C ALA A 27 14.83 10.81 -14.49
N LEU A 28 14.17 11.39 -15.48
CA LEU A 28 14.67 11.41 -16.86
C LEU A 28 16.00 12.15 -16.97
N GLU A 29 16.18 13.23 -16.21
CA GLU A 29 17.45 13.95 -16.13
C GLU A 29 18.57 13.11 -15.54
N GLN A 30 18.29 12.43 -14.42
CA GLN A 30 19.27 11.59 -13.73
C GLN A 30 19.68 10.36 -14.57
N LEU A 31 18.73 9.81 -15.34
CA LEU A 31 18.92 8.58 -16.10
C LEU A 31 19.31 8.80 -17.56
N ALA A 32 19.42 10.04 -18.02
CA ALA A 32 19.75 10.34 -19.41
C ALA A 32 21.07 9.69 -19.86
N GLY A 33 22.11 9.77 -19.03
CA GLY A 33 23.40 9.13 -19.30
C GLY A 33 23.35 7.61 -19.24
N VAL A 34 22.50 7.05 -18.37
CA VAL A 34 22.29 5.59 -18.27
C VAL A 34 21.56 5.06 -19.51
N LEU A 35 20.63 5.84 -20.05
CA LEU A 35 19.82 5.48 -21.22
C LEU A 35 20.45 5.88 -22.56
N ASP A 36 21.69 6.41 -22.56
CA ASP A 36 22.37 6.98 -23.74
C ASP A 36 21.50 7.95 -24.55
N ILE A 37 20.66 8.72 -23.85
CA ILE A 37 19.72 9.62 -24.51
C ILE A 37 20.48 10.82 -25.10
N PRO A 38 20.33 11.12 -26.41
CA PRO A 38 20.95 12.29 -27.00
C PRO A 38 20.50 13.59 -26.30
N ALA A 39 21.44 14.50 -26.04
CA ALA A 39 21.16 15.74 -25.30
C ALA A 39 20.05 16.60 -25.95
N ALA A 40 20.00 16.65 -27.28
CA ALA A 40 18.94 17.35 -28.03
C ALA A 40 17.56 16.72 -27.79
N TRP A 41 17.47 15.39 -27.78
CA TRP A 41 16.24 14.67 -27.48
C TRP A 41 15.80 14.92 -26.02
N LEU A 42 16.74 14.85 -25.08
CA LEU A 42 16.46 15.10 -23.65
C LEU A 42 15.90 16.51 -23.46
N THR A 43 16.49 17.50 -24.12
CA THR A 43 16.04 18.89 -24.05
C THR A 43 14.61 19.03 -24.54
N ALA A 44 14.26 18.41 -25.68
CA ALA A 44 12.89 18.44 -26.20
C ALA A 44 11.89 17.75 -25.25
N ALA A 45 12.25 16.58 -24.71
CA ALA A 45 11.41 15.84 -23.77
C ALA A 45 11.19 16.63 -22.45
N LYS A 46 12.23 17.30 -21.94
CA LYS A 46 12.13 18.19 -20.77
C LYS A 46 11.19 19.35 -21.01
N VAL A 47 11.24 19.97 -22.19
CA VAL A 47 10.34 21.07 -22.57
C VAL A 47 8.88 20.58 -22.58
N ASP A 48 8.60 19.45 -23.23
CA ASP A 48 7.25 18.88 -23.27
C ASP A 48 6.72 18.54 -21.84
N LEU A 49 7.55 17.93 -20.99
CA LEU A 49 7.18 17.66 -19.59
C LEU A 49 6.97 18.94 -18.77
N ALA A 50 7.80 19.96 -18.97
CA ALA A 50 7.65 21.25 -18.29
C ALA A 50 6.36 21.97 -18.68
N HIS A 51 5.93 21.89 -19.94
CA HIS A 51 4.61 22.38 -20.36
C HIS A 51 3.49 21.66 -19.63
N LEU A 52 3.61 20.34 -19.44
CA LEU A 52 2.61 19.54 -18.72
C LEU A 52 2.52 19.94 -17.24
N VAL A 53 3.67 20.15 -16.58
CA VAL A 53 3.75 20.63 -15.19
C VAL A 53 3.08 21.99 -15.04
N LYS A 54 3.46 22.96 -15.89
CA LYS A 54 2.88 24.31 -15.88
C LYS A 54 1.38 24.30 -16.12
N PHE A 55 0.90 23.47 -17.05
CA PHE A 55 -0.52 23.31 -17.32
C PHE A 55 -1.31 22.83 -16.10
N TYR A 56 -0.83 21.77 -15.42
CA TYR A 56 -1.53 21.25 -14.25
C TYR A 56 -1.51 22.22 -13.07
N GLN A 57 -0.39 22.91 -12.85
CA GLN A 57 -0.29 23.98 -11.85
C GLN A 57 -1.29 25.11 -12.13
N TRP A 58 -1.30 25.62 -13.36
CA TRP A 58 -2.24 26.66 -13.80
C TRP A 58 -3.69 26.23 -13.58
N ARG A 59 -4.02 24.99 -13.96
CA ARG A 59 -5.37 24.46 -13.84
C ARG A 59 -5.81 24.36 -12.38
N ASP A 60 -4.92 23.97 -11.48
CA ASP A 60 -5.23 23.89 -10.04
C ASP A 60 -5.49 25.29 -9.46
N GLN A 61 -4.68 26.29 -9.84
CA GLN A 61 -4.90 27.69 -9.43
C GLN A 61 -6.20 28.24 -10.02
N ALA A 62 -6.51 27.95 -11.28
CA ALA A 62 -7.75 28.36 -11.93
C ALA A 62 -8.99 27.72 -11.27
N ALA A 63 -8.89 26.46 -10.83
CA ALA A 63 -9.95 25.76 -10.12
C ALA A 63 -10.16 26.29 -8.68
N GLU A 64 -9.11 26.73 -8.00
CA GLU A 64 -9.22 27.44 -6.72
C GLU A 64 -9.96 28.77 -6.92
N LEU A 65 -9.52 29.58 -7.89
CA LEU A 65 -10.16 30.85 -8.17
C LEU A 65 -11.65 30.66 -8.51
N ALA A 66 -12.01 29.68 -9.34
CA ALA A 66 -13.41 29.38 -9.66
C ALA A 66 -14.25 29.00 -8.42
N ARG A 67 -13.65 28.33 -7.43
CA ARG A 67 -14.32 28.04 -6.14
C ARG A 67 -14.50 29.30 -5.31
N GLU A 68 -13.50 30.17 -5.24
CA GLU A 68 -13.62 31.47 -4.56
C GLU A 68 -14.73 32.32 -5.17
N TYR A 69 -14.83 32.39 -6.50
CA TYR A 69 -15.94 33.06 -7.19
C TYR A 69 -17.30 32.50 -6.77
N THR A 70 -17.44 31.17 -6.79
CA THR A 70 -18.70 30.51 -6.43
C THR A 70 -19.10 30.86 -4.99
N GLN A 71 -18.16 30.78 -4.04
CA GLN A 71 -18.40 31.11 -2.64
C GLN A 71 -18.73 32.59 -2.43
N ALA A 72 -18.07 33.50 -3.17
CA ALA A 72 -18.35 34.93 -3.08
C ALA A 72 -19.76 35.26 -3.60
N ILE A 73 -20.19 34.62 -4.71
CA ILE A 73 -21.55 34.75 -5.24
C ILE A 73 -22.57 34.25 -4.21
N GLU A 74 -22.37 33.05 -3.65
CA GLU A 74 -23.27 32.49 -2.63
C GLU A 74 -23.37 33.39 -1.40
N ARG A 75 -22.23 33.92 -0.90
CA ARG A 75 -22.26 34.87 0.22
C ARG A 75 -23.00 36.15 -0.13
N ALA A 76 -22.79 36.70 -1.32
CA ALA A 76 -23.47 37.93 -1.75
C ALA A 76 -24.99 37.72 -1.92
N GLU A 77 -25.42 36.54 -2.34
CA GLU A 77 -26.83 36.21 -2.55
C GLU A 77 -27.59 35.99 -1.22
N TRP A 78 -26.93 35.44 -0.20
CA TRP A 78 -27.54 35.06 1.07
C TRP A 78 -27.15 35.94 2.27
N ASP A 79 -26.38 37.01 2.07
CA ASP A 79 -26.05 37.93 3.16
C ASP A 79 -27.27 38.75 3.59
N LEU A 80 -27.67 38.60 4.86
CA LEU A 80 -28.81 39.27 5.48
C LEU A 80 -28.46 40.66 6.06
N GLY A 81 -27.26 41.16 5.76
CA GLY A 81 -26.83 42.52 6.08
C GLY A 81 -26.05 42.59 7.38
N GLY A 82 -24.72 42.60 7.26
CA GLY A 82 -23.84 42.94 8.38
C GLY A 82 -22.45 43.40 7.97
N GLU A 83 -21.84 42.76 6.97
CA GLU A 83 -20.46 43.05 6.54
C GLU A 83 -20.39 43.26 5.01
N PRO A 84 -19.53 44.17 4.51
CA PRO A 84 -19.37 44.34 3.07
C PRO A 84 -18.87 43.04 2.41
N VAL A 85 -19.70 42.42 1.58
CA VAL A 85 -19.25 41.30 0.73
C VAL A 85 -18.47 41.88 -0.45
N ILE A 86 -17.19 41.52 -0.56
CA ILE A 86 -16.39 41.84 -1.74
C ILE A 86 -16.92 40.99 -2.90
N THR A 87 -17.72 41.60 -3.77
CA THR A 87 -18.35 40.95 -4.93
C THR A 87 -17.45 40.91 -6.17
N GLN A 88 -16.35 41.67 -6.15
CA GLN A 88 -15.34 41.61 -7.20
C GLN A 88 -14.27 40.59 -6.84
N PRO A 89 -14.00 39.62 -7.72
CA PRO A 89 -12.94 38.65 -7.51
C PRO A 89 -11.57 39.33 -7.35
N HIS A 90 -10.68 38.66 -6.62
CA HIS A 90 -9.26 38.92 -6.69
C HIS A 90 -8.80 38.90 -8.17
N ASP A 91 -8.03 39.90 -8.60
CA ASP A 91 -7.40 39.88 -9.93
C ASP A 91 -6.65 38.55 -10.06
N PRO A 92 -6.85 37.75 -11.13
CA PRO A 92 -6.10 36.51 -11.35
C PRO A 92 -4.58 36.65 -11.16
N ALA A 93 -4.02 37.84 -11.39
CA ALA A 93 -2.61 38.15 -11.15
C ALA A 93 -2.24 38.09 -9.65
N THR A 94 -3.14 38.46 -8.74
CA THR A 94 -2.94 38.39 -7.27
C THR A 94 -2.94 36.96 -6.73
N LEU A 95 -3.54 36.01 -7.45
CA LEU A 95 -3.45 34.57 -7.18
C LEU A 95 -2.27 33.89 -7.89
N GLY A 96 -1.43 34.67 -8.58
CA GLY A 96 -0.28 34.15 -9.33
C GLY A 96 -0.67 33.25 -10.51
N ILE A 97 -1.87 33.43 -11.09
CA ILE A 97 -2.31 32.66 -12.25
C ILE A 97 -1.63 33.21 -13.50
N ASP A 98 -0.74 32.41 -14.07
CA ASP A 98 -0.07 32.75 -15.33
C ASP A 98 -1.02 32.61 -16.52
N LYS A 99 -1.42 33.75 -17.11
CA LYS A 99 -2.31 33.84 -18.28
C LYS A 99 -1.63 33.41 -19.59
N THR A 100 -0.32 33.16 -19.58
CA THR A 100 0.47 32.81 -20.77
C THR A 100 0.68 31.30 -20.94
N VAL A 101 0.23 30.49 -19.98
CA VAL A 101 0.36 29.04 -20.04
C VAL A 101 -0.42 28.49 -21.24
N THR A 102 0.31 27.91 -22.17
CA THR A 102 -0.25 27.26 -23.36
C THR A 102 0.21 25.81 -23.42
N ILE A 103 -0.68 24.93 -23.90
CA ILE A 103 -0.33 23.55 -24.23
C ILE A 103 0.01 23.50 -25.72
N PRO A 104 1.26 23.16 -26.09
CA PRO A 104 1.62 22.99 -27.49
C PRO A 104 0.77 21.90 -28.14
N ALA A 105 0.35 22.13 -29.39
CA ALA A 105 -0.41 21.15 -30.15
C ALA A 105 0.35 19.80 -30.21
N GLY A 106 -0.36 18.70 -29.96
CA GLY A 106 0.20 17.35 -30.01
C GLY A 106 1.11 16.97 -28.83
N LEU A 107 1.16 17.76 -27.75
CA LEU A 107 2.02 17.51 -26.57
C LEU A 107 1.97 16.05 -26.08
N TYR A 108 0.77 15.55 -25.75
CA TYR A 108 0.59 14.19 -25.24
C TYR A 108 1.07 13.12 -26.22
N ARG A 109 0.85 13.33 -27.53
CA ARG A 109 1.31 12.39 -28.56
C ARG A 109 2.83 12.31 -28.59
N ARG A 110 3.53 13.46 -28.56
CA ARG A 110 5.00 13.50 -28.53
C ARG A 110 5.55 12.91 -27.24
N LEU A 111 4.96 13.27 -26.09
CA LEU A 111 5.37 12.76 -24.79
C LEU A 111 5.29 11.23 -24.73
N PHE A 112 4.15 10.65 -25.10
CA PHE A 112 4.00 9.20 -25.06
C PHE A 112 4.84 8.49 -26.13
N ALA A 113 5.05 9.10 -27.30
CA ALA A 113 5.99 8.57 -28.28
C ALA A 113 7.43 8.53 -27.74
N ASN A 114 7.85 9.58 -27.02
CA ASN A 114 9.16 9.62 -26.38
C ASN A 114 9.30 8.55 -25.29
N ILE A 115 8.27 8.35 -24.47
CA ILE A 115 8.26 7.29 -23.45
C ILE A 115 8.29 5.90 -24.09
N ASP A 116 7.57 5.69 -25.20
CA ASP A 116 7.60 4.43 -25.93
C ASP A 116 9.00 4.11 -26.47
N VAL A 117 9.73 5.12 -26.96
CA VAL A 117 11.13 4.98 -27.37
C VAL A 117 12.01 4.58 -26.18
N ILE A 118 11.85 5.21 -25.02
CA ILE A 118 12.58 4.82 -23.81
C ILE A 118 12.27 3.37 -23.43
N LEU A 119 11.00 2.97 -23.46
CA LEU A 119 10.57 1.62 -23.08
C LEU A 119 11.11 0.51 -23.97
N GLN A 120 11.43 0.83 -25.23
CA GLN A 120 12.06 -0.05 -26.20
C GLN A 120 13.59 -0.06 -26.09
N HIS A 121 14.19 0.87 -25.35
CA HIS A 121 15.64 0.96 -25.21
C HIS A 121 16.19 -0.24 -24.42
N PRO A 122 17.27 -0.90 -24.88
CA PRO A 122 17.80 -2.10 -24.23
C PRO A 122 18.29 -1.86 -22.80
N LYS A 123 18.69 -0.63 -22.47
CA LYS A 123 19.09 -0.24 -21.11
C LYS A 123 17.91 0.09 -20.18
N CYS A 124 16.67 0.09 -20.69
CA CYS A 124 15.46 0.35 -19.90
C CYS A 124 15.01 -0.92 -19.17
N THR A 125 15.77 -1.30 -18.14
CA THR A 125 15.44 -2.45 -17.27
C THR A 125 14.17 -2.19 -16.44
N ALA A 126 13.64 -3.22 -15.79
CA ALA A 126 12.52 -3.04 -14.85
C ALA A 126 12.84 -2.00 -13.76
N GLU A 127 14.08 -1.98 -13.29
CA GLU A 127 14.54 -1.01 -12.29
C GLU A 127 14.54 0.42 -12.84
N VAL A 128 15.07 0.63 -14.05
CA VAL A 128 15.03 1.94 -14.71
C VAL A 128 13.58 2.40 -14.95
N LYS A 129 12.67 1.49 -15.32
CA LYS A 129 11.24 1.81 -15.47
C LYS A 129 10.59 2.24 -14.14
N ARG A 130 10.99 1.68 -13.00
CA ARG A 130 10.52 2.11 -11.67
C ARG A 130 11.05 3.47 -11.30
N GLN A 131 12.35 3.72 -11.53
CA GLN A 131 12.96 5.02 -11.28
C GLN A 131 12.34 6.12 -12.16
N LEU A 132 11.92 5.78 -13.39
CA LEU A 132 11.12 6.66 -14.25
C LEU A 132 9.64 6.73 -13.88
N PHE A 133 9.17 6.08 -12.82
CA PHE A 133 7.75 6.06 -12.41
C PHE A 133 6.80 5.52 -13.51
N ILE A 134 7.31 4.63 -14.35
CA ILE A 134 6.52 3.90 -15.37
C ILE A 134 6.03 2.56 -14.79
N LEU A 135 6.81 1.95 -13.90
CA LEU A 135 6.36 0.80 -13.10
C LEU A 135 6.13 1.24 -11.66
N PRO A 136 5.17 0.62 -10.96
CA PRO A 136 5.02 0.84 -9.52
C PRO A 136 6.32 0.47 -8.79
N PRO A 137 6.59 1.10 -7.64
CA PRO A 137 7.73 0.72 -6.81
C PRO A 137 7.66 -0.76 -6.47
N GLU A 138 8.83 -1.38 -6.30
CA GLU A 138 8.88 -2.78 -5.87
C GLU A 138 8.16 -2.91 -4.51
N PRO A 139 7.25 -3.87 -4.35
CA PRO A 139 6.61 -4.10 -3.07
C PRO A 139 7.71 -4.33 -2.04
N ALA A 140 7.69 -3.56 -0.95
CA ALA A 140 8.64 -3.73 0.14
C ALA A 140 8.63 -5.20 0.58
N ALA A 141 9.82 -5.75 0.83
CA ALA A 141 9.93 -7.09 1.40
C ALA A 141 9.10 -7.15 2.69
N PRO A 142 8.31 -8.22 2.90
CA PRO A 142 7.51 -8.34 4.11
C PRO A 142 8.45 -8.32 5.32
N ASP A 143 8.13 -7.47 6.31
CA ASP A 143 8.85 -7.47 7.58
C ASP A 143 8.58 -8.79 8.29
N LEU A 144 9.54 -9.71 8.17
CA LEU A 144 9.43 -11.04 8.72
C LEU A 144 9.32 -11.00 10.24
N LEU A 145 9.93 -10.01 10.91
CA LEU A 145 9.92 -9.90 12.37
C LEU A 145 8.57 -9.39 12.91
N ALA A 146 7.77 -8.73 12.09
CA ALA A 146 6.41 -8.32 12.43
C ALA A 146 5.38 -9.45 12.29
N LEU A 147 5.74 -10.57 11.66
CA LEU A 147 4.82 -11.70 11.46
C LEU A 147 4.53 -12.40 12.79
N SER A 148 3.26 -12.66 13.06
CA SER A 148 2.80 -13.45 14.20
C SER A 148 1.64 -14.35 13.77
N PRO A 149 1.55 -15.59 14.28
CA PRO A 149 0.41 -16.45 14.04
C PRO A 149 -0.89 -15.90 14.62
N ALA A 150 -0.80 -15.03 15.65
CA ALA A 150 -1.94 -14.57 16.45
C ALA A 150 -2.87 -15.74 16.84
N ALA A 151 -2.27 -16.86 17.25
CA ALA A 151 -3.00 -18.08 17.56
C ALA A 151 -3.81 -17.87 18.84
N ARG A 152 -5.05 -18.35 18.83
CA ARG A 152 -5.93 -18.48 19.98
C ARG A 152 -6.22 -19.94 20.20
N ALA A 153 -6.26 -20.35 21.44
CA ALA A 153 -6.61 -21.70 21.83
C ALA A 153 -8.01 -21.70 22.45
N TYR A 154 -8.83 -22.69 22.12
CA TYR A 154 -10.13 -22.89 22.75
C TYR A 154 -10.48 -24.37 22.79
N PHE A 155 -11.43 -24.71 23.65
CA PHE A 155 -11.86 -26.07 23.88
C PHE A 155 -13.25 -26.30 23.27
N THR A 156 -13.45 -27.41 22.57
CA THR A 156 -14.76 -27.80 22.06
C THR A 156 -14.82 -29.30 21.80
N GLY A 157 -15.91 -29.95 22.21
CA GLY A 157 -16.15 -31.36 21.88
C GLY A 157 -15.12 -32.35 22.44
N GLY A 158 -14.42 -32.02 23.52
CA GLY A 158 -13.37 -32.89 24.08
C GLY A 158 -11.98 -32.65 23.49
N GLU A 159 -11.81 -31.67 22.61
CA GLU A 159 -10.57 -31.41 21.88
C GLU A 159 -10.08 -29.98 22.09
N VAL A 160 -8.76 -29.79 22.02
CA VAL A 160 -8.16 -28.45 22.00
C VAL A 160 -7.98 -28.01 20.55
N ILE A 161 -8.48 -26.81 20.24
CA ILE A 161 -8.36 -26.21 18.92
C ILE A 161 -7.51 -24.95 19.01
N LEU A 162 -6.50 -24.87 18.14
CA LEU A 162 -5.72 -23.67 17.89
C LEU A 162 -6.17 -23.04 16.58
N GLN A 163 -6.51 -21.75 16.59
CA GLN A 163 -6.94 -21.01 15.40
C GLN A 163 -6.28 -19.64 15.32
N GLY A 164 -5.96 -19.16 14.12
CA GLY A 164 -5.28 -17.88 13.92
C GLY A 164 -5.00 -17.59 12.45
N ARG A 165 -3.95 -16.82 12.16
CA ARG A 165 -3.60 -16.41 10.80
C ARG A 165 -2.31 -17.09 10.33
N LEU A 166 -2.31 -17.47 9.04
CA LEU A 166 -1.10 -17.89 8.33
C LEU A 166 -0.69 -16.77 7.34
N PRO A 167 0.10 -15.77 7.77
CA PRO A 167 0.52 -14.68 6.90
C PRO A 167 1.59 -15.13 5.91
N LYS A 168 1.62 -14.54 4.70
CA LYS A 168 2.75 -14.74 3.77
C LYS A 168 3.99 -14.04 4.33
N PRO A 169 5.21 -14.62 4.18
CA PRO A 169 5.54 -15.79 3.36
C PRO A 169 5.43 -17.14 4.08
N ALA A 170 4.95 -17.21 5.32
CA ALA A 170 4.74 -18.48 6.01
C ALA A 170 3.82 -19.42 5.20
N ARG A 171 4.03 -20.72 5.37
CA ARG A 171 3.33 -21.78 4.64
C ARG A 171 2.72 -22.83 5.54
N LEU A 172 3.24 -22.98 6.75
CA LEU A 172 2.67 -23.87 7.74
C LEU A 172 2.87 -23.31 9.15
N TRP A 173 2.07 -23.85 10.06
CA TRP A 173 2.30 -23.74 11.49
C TRP A 173 3.01 -25.00 11.97
N ARG A 174 4.02 -24.85 12.82
CA ARG A 174 4.49 -25.91 13.71
C ARG A 174 3.92 -25.65 15.09
N VAL A 175 3.20 -26.62 15.61
CA VAL A 175 2.60 -26.57 16.95
C VAL A 175 3.45 -27.43 17.87
N LEU A 176 3.98 -26.79 18.89
CA LEU A 176 4.66 -27.40 20.02
C LEU A 176 3.73 -27.32 21.23
N VAL A 177 3.76 -28.32 22.10
CA VAL A 177 2.95 -28.37 23.31
C VAL A 177 3.78 -28.92 24.46
N ASP A 178 3.70 -28.24 25.61
CA ASP A 178 4.10 -28.76 26.90
C ASP A 178 2.83 -29.08 27.68
N ARG A 179 2.63 -30.36 28.01
CA ARG A 179 1.42 -30.84 28.70
C ARG A 179 1.53 -30.80 30.22
N GLY A 180 2.67 -30.37 30.77
CA GLY A 180 2.91 -30.35 32.22
C GLY A 180 3.04 -31.74 32.84
N ASP A 181 3.25 -32.78 32.03
CA ASP A 181 3.43 -34.19 32.43
C ASP A 181 4.89 -34.55 32.73
N GLY A 182 5.79 -33.57 32.66
CA GLY A 182 7.23 -33.76 32.85
C GLY A 182 7.98 -34.24 31.61
N ALA A 183 7.31 -34.46 30.47
CA ALA A 183 7.95 -34.81 29.20
C ALA A 183 8.53 -33.59 28.46
N GLY A 184 8.24 -32.38 28.95
CA GLY A 184 8.66 -31.12 28.36
C GLY A 184 7.91 -30.80 27.06
N THR A 185 8.46 -29.85 26.29
CA THR A 185 7.85 -29.41 25.04
C THR A 185 8.03 -30.44 23.92
N GLN A 186 6.92 -30.87 23.32
CA GLN A 186 6.87 -31.84 22.22
C GLN A 186 6.22 -31.25 20.98
N VAL A 187 6.53 -31.76 19.79
CA VAL A 187 5.84 -31.36 18.56
C VAL A 187 4.48 -32.06 18.52
N ALA A 188 3.39 -31.28 18.61
CA ALA A 188 2.03 -31.77 18.46
C ALA A 188 1.67 -32.02 16.99
N GLY A 189 2.20 -31.20 16.08
CA GLY A 189 2.01 -31.38 14.65
C GLY A 189 2.39 -30.17 13.80
N SER A 190 2.21 -30.32 12.50
CA SER A 190 2.40 -29.26 11.51
C SER A 190 1.19 -29.18 10.59
N ILE A 191 0.67 -27.97 10.33
CA ILE A 191 -0.52 -27.79 9.50
C ILE A 191 -0.36 -26.68 8.47
N VAL A 192 -0.81 -26.95 7.24
CA VAL A 192 -0.97 -25.97 6.17
C VAL A 192 -2.38 -25.41 6.29
N GLY A 193 -2.56 -24.43 7.18
CA GLY A 193 -3.87 -23.87 7.45
C GLY A 193 -3.88 -22.87 8.60
N ALA A 194 -5.08 -22.37 8.90
CA ALA A 194 -5.34 -21.39 9.96
C ALA A 194 -5.91 -22.04 11.24
N LYS A 195 -6.02 -23.38 11.27
CA LYS A 195 -6.63 -24.16 12.36
C LYS A 195 -5.85 -25.45 12.55
N PHE A 196 -5.59 -25.83 13.80
CA PHE A 196 -5.03 -27.10 14.24
C PHE A 196 -5.92 -27.66 15.35
N THR A 197 -6.13 -28.98 15.35
CA THR A 197 -6.86 -29.69 16.42
C THR A 197 -5.90 -30.68 17.07
N ASP A 198 -5.78 -30.60 18.40
CA ASP A 198 -5.05 -31.57 19.21
C ASP A 198 -6.01 -32.66 19.69
N HIS A 199 -5.77 -33.89 19.24
CA HIS A 199 -6.56 -35.07 19.58
C HIS A 199 -5.97 -35.87 20.75
N HIS A 200 -4.98 -35.32 21.46
CA HIS A 200 -4.41 -35.98 22.63
C HIS A 200 -5.46 -36.17 23.72
N GLU A 201 -5.40 -37.32 24.40
CA GLU A 201 -6.34 -37.65 25.46
C GLU A 201 -6.24 -36.63 26.60
N LEU A 202 -7.40 -36.16 27.08
CA LEU A 202 -7.45 -35.19 28.15
C LEU A 202 -7.12 -35.84 29.49
N PRO A 203 -6.42 -35.13 30.38
CA PRO A 203 -6.10 -35.65 31.71
C PRO A 203 -7.36 -35.75 32.58
N GLU A 204 -7.37 -36.72 33.50
CA GLU A 204 -8.47 -36.91 34.45
C GLU A 204 -8.61 -35.72 35.43
N LYS A 205 -7.51 -35.01 35.71
CA LYS A 205 -7.45 -33.85 36.61
C LYS A 205 -7.06 -32.59 35.83
N PRO A 206 -7.46 -31.39 36.29
CA PRO A 206 -7.04 -30.14 35.68
C PRO A 206 -5.53 -30.05 35.51
N ALA A 207 -5.08 -29.88 34.27
CA ALA A 207 -3.68 -29.64 33.93
C ALA A 207 -3.58 -28.46 32.96
N THR A 208 -2.52 -27.66 33.06
CA THR A 208 -2.27 -26.55 32.15
C THR A 208 -1.38 -27.01 31.01
N TRP A 209 -1.93 -27.00 29.79
CA TRP A 209 -1.19 -27.25 28.57
C TRP A 209 -0.75 -25.91 27.96
N THR A 210 0.54 -25.81 27.60
CA THR A 210 1.11 -24.62 26.98
C THR A 210 1.52 -24.93 25.56
N TYR A 211 0.85 -24.28 24.60
CA TYR A 211 1.11 -24.41 23.18
C TYR A 211 1.98 -23.27 22.68
N THR A 212 3.02 -23.61 21.93
CA THR A 212 3.82 -22.66 21.16
C THR A 212 3.59 -22.89 19.67
N VAL A 213 3.11 -21.85 18.99
CA VAL A 213 2.85 -21.87 17.54
C VAL A 213 3.93 -21.06 16.84
N GLU A 214 4.65 -21.74 15.95
CA GLU A 214 5.69 -21.13 15.12
C GLU A 214 5.23 -21.05 13.67
N LEU A 215 5.45 -19.91 13.03
CA LEU A 215 5.30 -19.81 11.59
C LEU A 215 6.55 -20.39 10.92
N ARG A 216 6.35 -21.24 9.92
CA ARG A 216 7.42 -21.85 9.13
C ARG A 216 7.21 -21.55 7.65
N ASP A 217 8.29 -21.35 6.91
CA ASP A 217 8.25 -21.18 5.46
C ASP A 217 8.15 -22.54 4.71
N LYS A 218 8.22 -22.52 3.38
CA LYS A 218 8.15 -23.75 2.55
C LYS A 218 9.33 -24.72 2.76
N THR A 219 10.41 -24.26 3.38
CA THR A 219 11.62 -25.03 3.67
C THR A 219 11.70 -25.44 5.14
N ASP A 220 10.61 -25.25 5.89
CA ASP A 220 10.53 -25.50 7.33
C ASP A 220 11.43 -24.60 8.20
N THR A 221 11.81 -23.43 7.66
CA THR A 221 12.59 -22.43 8.40
C THR A 221 11.65 -21.57 9.27
N PRO A 222 11.98 -21.31 10.56
CA PRO A 222 11.20 -20.39 11.40
C PRO A 222 11.17 -18.97 10.81
N VAL A 223 9.98 -18.36 10.81
CA VAL A 223 9.79 -16.97 10.40
C VAL A 223 8.96 -16.22 11.42
N GLY A 224 9.35 -14.99 11.75
CA GLY A 224 8.61 -14.11 12.66
C GLY A 224 8.55 -14.58 14.11
N LYS A 225 7.55 -14.04 14.82
CA LYS A 225 7.33 -14.26 16.24
C LYS A 225 6.61 -15.58 16.48
N VAL A 226 6.87 -16.17 17.63
CA VAL A 226 6.09 -17.29 18.16
C VAL A 226 4.85 -16.76 18.88
N SER A 227 3.76 -17.54 18.84
CA SER A 227 2.57 -17.30 19.65
C SER A 227 2.52 -18.36 20.74
N VAL A 228 2.48 -17.95 22.00
CA VAL A 228 2.34 -18.87 23.13
C VAL A 228 0.96 -18.71 23.73
N VAL A 229 0.25 -19.82 23.91
CA VAL A 229 -1.10 -19.85 24.49
C VAL A 229 -1.19 -21.01 25.47
N SER A 230 -1.75 -20.75 26.65
CA SER A 230 -1.93 -21.77 27.68
C SER A 230 -3.42 -21.96 27.97
N LEU A 231 -3.82 -23.21 28.22
CA LEU A 231 -5.18 -23.58 28.57
C LEU A 231 -5.14 -24.60 29.70
N THR A 232 -6.10 -24.51 30.61
CA THR A 232 -6.35 -25.57 31.60
C THR A 232 -7.37 -26.56 31.03
N VAL A 233 -7.03 -27.85 30.98
CA VAL A 233 -7.83 -28.92 30.37
C VAL A 233 -8.02 -30.10 31.32
N TRP A 234 -9.17 -30.76 31.23
CA TRP A 234 -9.47 -32.04 31.90
C TRP A 234 -10.69 -32.71 31.27
N GLN A 235 -10.91 -34.01 31.49
CA GLN A 235 -12.04 -34.76 30.93
C GLN A 235 -13.44 -34.18 31.22
N GLY A 236 -13.57 -33.28 32.21
CA GLY A 236 -14.81 -32.61 32.58
C GLY A 236 -14.95 -31.17 32.06
N SER A 237 -14.04 -30.66 31.23
CA SER A 237 -14.01 -29.25 30.79
C SER A 237 -15.04 -28.89 29.70
N ALA A 238 -16.12 -29.67 29.56
CA ALA A 238 -17.00 -29.71 28.39
C ALA A 238 -17.64 -28.37 27.94
N ASP A 239 -17.69 -27.30 28.75
CA ASP A 239 -18.50 -26.11 28.42
C ASP A 239 -17.90 -24.73 28.75
N HIS A 240 -16.59 -24.58 28.97
CA HIS A 240 -16.01 -23.25 29.22
C HIS A 240 -15.44 -22.62 27.95
N GLY A 241 -16.30 -21.87 27.25
CA GLY A 241 -15.91 -20.89 26.24
C GLY A 241 -14.96 -19.82 26.82
N PRO A 242 -14.29 -19.05 25.95
CA PRO A 242 -13.05 -18.36 26.29
C PRO A 242 -13.22 -17.37 27.46
N GLU A 243 -12.59 -17.65 28.60
CA GLU A 243 -12.25 -16.62 29.56
C GLU A 243 -11.18 -15.73 28.92
N ALA A 244 -11.64 -14.63 28.34
CA ALA A 244 -10.78 -13.54 27.95
C ALA A 244 -10.15 -12.93 29.21
N THR A 245 -8.91 -13.31 29.54
CA THR A 245 -8.08 -12.47 30.39
C THR A 245 -7.49 -11.36 29.52
N GLY A 246 -8.09 -10.18 29.66
CA GLY A 246 -7.62 -8.94 29.06
C GLY A 246 -6.42 -8.32 29.80
N ALA A 247 -5.92 -7.26 29.15
CA ALA A 247 -4.83 -6.34 29.50
C ALA A 247 -3.40 -6.87 29.30
#